data_AF-A0A7H4P3D1-F1
#
_entry.id   AF-A0A7H4P3D1-F1
#
_cell.length_a   1.000
_cell.length_b   1.000
_cell.length_c   1.000
_cell.angle_alpha   90.00
_cell.angle_beta   90.00
_cell.angle_gamma   90.00
#
_symmetry.space_group_name_H-M   'P 1'
#
loop_
_entity.id
_entity.type
_entity.pdbx_description
1 polymer ?
#
loop_
_entity_poly.entity_id
_entity_poly.type
_entity_poly.pdbx_seq_one_letter_code
_entity_poly.pdbx_strand_id
1 'polypeptide(L)'
;MALGYSDPQLTAERFISIPYQGTDVLFYRTDDRATCDQDSNIVLVGRGNHICKIRGFRVNLAGIEHLLRLHHAVEDVLIVVEETPDEPRLHACYVTQDDALSVADLKNHLAMHAPAWMIPEKFSRLAVLPMTANGKKDRLRLKNILLEQV
;
A
#
# COMPACT_ATOMS: atom_id res chain seq x y z
N MET A 1 -19.87 16.70 6.68
CA MET A 1 -18.79 16.28 7.61
C MET A 1 -19.43 15.75 8.88
N ALA A 2 -18.78 14.78 9.53
CA ALA A 2 -19.19 14.34 10.87
C ALA A 2 -18.90 15.42 11.92
N LEU A 3 -19.54 15.31 13.10
CA LEU A 3 -19.32 16.22 14.23
C LEU A 3 -17.96 16.02 14.92
N GLY A 4 -17.37 14.82 14.79
CA GLY A 4 -16.12 14.46 15.44
C GLY A 4 -16.09 12.99 15.86
N TYR A 5 -15.08 12.63 16.64
CA TYR A 5 -14.94 11.37 17.35
C TYR A 5 -15.43 11.50 18.80
N SER A 6 -15.66 10.36 19.46
CA SER A 6 -15.91 10.34 20.92
C SER A 6 -14.71 10.84 21.72
N ASP A 7 -13.50 10.73 21.17
CA ASP A 7 -12.27 11.32 21.71
C ASP A 7 -12.10 12.77 21.17
N PRO A 8 -12.13 13.78 22.06
CA PRO A 8 -11.94 15.17 21.67
C PRO A 8 -10.55 15.48 21.11
N GLN A 9 -9.50 14.81 21.59
CA GLN A 9 -8.12 15.03 21.09
C GLN A 9 -8.00 14.54 19.65
N LEU A 10 -8.49 13.33 19.38
CA LEU A 10 -8.52 12.80 18.01
C LEU A 10 -9.37 13.66 17.07
N THR A 11 -10.45 14.27 17.58
CA THR A 11 -11.26 15.23 16.82
C THR A 11 -10.44 16.44 16.44
N ALA A 12 -9.77 17.09 17.40
CA ALA A 12 -8.93 18.26 17.13
C ALA A 12 -7.74 17.95 16.18
N GLU A 13 -7.19 16.74 16.24
CA GLU A 13 -6.10 16.31 15.37
C GLU A 13 -6.52 16.02 13.92
N ARG A 14 -7.80 15.70 13.69
CA ARG A 14 -8.30 15.26 12.38
C ARG A 14 -9.21 16.30 11.72
N PHE A 15 -9.92 17.11 12.49
CA PHE A 15 -10.80 18.17 12.00
C PHE A 15 -10.13 19.53 12.21
N ILE A 16 -9.64 20.13 11.13
CA ILE A 16 -8.78 21.31 11.16
C ILE A 16 -9.47 22.44 10.41
N SER A 17 -9.59 23.61 11.04
CA SER A 17 -10.07 24.82 10.36
C SER A 17 -8.95 25.40 9.50
N ILE A 18 -9.20 25.60 8.21
CA ILE A 18 -8.22 26.12 7.25
C ILE A 18 -8.88 27.25 6.44
N PRO A 19 -8.23 28.42 6.32
CA PRO A 19 -8.69 29.47 5.41
C PRO A 19 -8.64 28.97 3.96
N TYR A 20 -9.79 28.97 3.29
CA TYR A 20 -9.91 28.57 1.89
C TYR A 20 -10.89 29.49 1.18
N GLN A 21 -10.46 30.12 0.08
CA GLN A 21 -11.27 31.06 -0.71
C GLN A 21 -11.89 32.20 0.13
N GLY A 22 -11.17 32.68 1.16
CA GLY A 22 -11.59 33.83 1.97
C GLY A 22 -12.53 33.49 3.14
N THR A 23 -12.81 32.21 3.39
CA THR A 23 -13.56 31.75 4.57
C THR A 23 -12.79 30.66 5.31
N ASP A 24 -13.00 30.57 6.62
CA ASP A 24 -12.50 29.45 7.41
C ASP A 24 -13.42 28.25 7.18
N VAL A 25 -12.86 27.18 6.61
CA VAL A 25 -13.58 25.93 6.32
C VAL A 25 -12.99 24.82 7.17
N LEU A 26 -13.86 24.01 7.78
CA LEU A 26 -13.43 22.81 8.49
C LEU A 26 -13.06 21.73 7.47
N PHE A 27 -11.86 21.16 7.58
CA PHE A 27 -11.39 20.04 6.76
C PHE A 27 -11.13 18.80 7.61
N TYR A 28 -11.34 17.63 7.03
CA TYR A 28 -11.01 16.35 7.65
C TYR A 28 -9.73 15.75 7.04
N ARG A 29 -8.71 15.49 7.87
CA ARG A 29 -7.44 14.87 7.46
C ARG A 29 -7.59 13.35 7.33
N THR A 30 -7.79 12.89 6.09
CA THR A 30 -8.05 11.49 5.73
C THR A 30 -6.88 10.53 5.98
N ASP A 31 -5.66 11.06 6.05
CA ASP A 31 -4.40 10.28 6.00
C ASP A 31 -4.15 9.56 4.67
N ASP A 32 -4.98 9.86 3.66
CA ASP A 32 -4.79 9.37 2.31
C ASP A 32 -3.81 10.30 1.57
N ARG A 33 -2.87 9.71 0.83
CA ARG A 33 -1.99 10.46 -0.08
C ARG A 33 -2.64 10.44 -1.45
N ALA A 34 -2.80 11.62 -2.04
CA ALA A 34 -3.37 11.77 -3.37
C ALA A 34 -2.60 12.82 -4.19
N THR A 35 -2.76 12.75 -5.51
CA THR A 35 -2.29 13.75 -6.48
C THR A 35 -3.40 14.03 -7.48
N CYS A 36 -3.30 15.10 -8.26
CA CYS A 36 -4.16 15.29 -9.42
C CYS A 36 -3.49 14.73 -10.68
N ASP A 37 -4.27 14.20 -11.62
CA ASP A 37 -3.81 13.92 -12.99
C ASP A 37 -3.86 15.18 -13.87
N GLN A 38 -3.60 15.04 -15.17
CA GLN A 38 -3.60 16.15 -16.13
C GLN A 38 -4.99 16.78 -16.33
N ASP A 39 -6.05 16.03 -16.03
CA ASP A 39 -7.45 16.44 -16.16
C ASP A 39 -8.02 16.95 -14.82
N SER A 40 -7.18 17.12 -13.79
CA SER A 40 -7.55 17.55 -12.43
C SER A 40 -8.40 16.53 -11.65
N ASN A 41 -8.41 15.26 -12.05
CA ASN A 41 -9.02 14.21 -11.24
C ASN A 41 -8.12 13.83 -10.07
N ILE A 42 -8.72 13.56 -8.91
CA ILE A 42 -7.98 13.13 -7.72
C ILE A 42 -7.63 11.64 -7.83
N VAL A 43 -6.34 11.33 -7.84
CA VAL A 43 -5.77 9.98 -7.87
C VAL A 43 -5.20 9.63 -6.50
N LEU A 44 -5.72 8.55 -5.91
CA LEU A 44 -5.22 8.00 -4.65
C LEU A 44 -3.89 7.24 -4.87
N VAL A 45 -2.82 7.68 -4.22
CA VAL A 45 -1.48 7.03 -4.30
C VAL A 45 -1.13 6.18 -3.08
N GLY A 46 -1.98 6.21 -2.04
CA GLY A 46 -1.85 5.34 -0.87
C GLY A 46 -2.36 5.97 0.41
N ARG A 47 -1.96 5.41 1.55
CA ARG A 47 -2.21 5.93 2.90
C ARG A 47 -0.89 6.22 3.60
N GLY A 48 -0.86 7.22 4.49
CA GLY A 48 0.31 7.59 5.28
C GLY A 48 0.97 6.42 6.02
N ASN A 49 0.19 5.39 6.34
CA ASN A 49 0.58 4.28 7.22
C ASN A 49 1.28 3.11 6.49
N HIS A 50 1.47 3.18 5.17
CA HIS A 50 2.11 2.10 4.38
C HIS A 50 3.52 2.47 3.89
N ILE A 51 4.22 3.30 4.67
CA ILE A 51 5.61 3.67 4.41
C ILE A 51 6.51 2.85 5.34
N CYS A 52 7.48 2.14 4.77
CA CYS A 52 8.52 1.44 5.54
C CYS A 52 9.91 1.94 5.15
N LYS A 53 10.89 1.67 6.01
CA LYS A 53 12.31 1.84 5.68
C LYS A 53 12.89 0.49 5.25
N ILE A 54 13.44 0.42 4.06
CA ILE A 54 14.18 -0.73 3.53
C ILE A 54 15.52 -0.21 3.03
N ARG A 55 16.64 -0.77 3.50
CA ARG A 55 18.00 -0.35 3.08
C ARG A 55 18.25 1.17 3.17
N GLY A 56 17.67 1.82 4.18
CA GLY A 56 17.75 3.28 4.36
C GLY A 56 16.79 4.12 3.49
N PHE A 57 16.04 3.52 2.58
CA PHE A 57 15.09 4.22 1.71
C PHE A 57 13.66 4.17 2.27
N ARG A 58 12.91 5.25 2.07
CA ARG A 58 11.46 5.28 2.36
C ARG A 58 10.70 4.70 1.17
N VAL A 59 10.08 3.55 1.38
CA VAL A 59 9.30 2.83 0.38
C VAL A 59 7.82 2.97 0.69
N ASN A 60 7.00 3.32 -0.30
CA ASN A 60 5.54 3.23 -0.21
C ASN A 60 5.09 1.87 -0.78
N LEU A 61 4.59 0.98 0.09
CA LEU A 61 4.16 -0.36 -0.28
C LEU A 61 3.00 -0.32 -1.29
N ALA A 62 2.05 0.61 -1.10
CA ALA A 62 0.90 0.75 -2.00
C ALA A 62 1.32 1.15 -3.43
N GLY A 63 2.43 1.88 -3.56
CA GLY A 63 3.01 2.24 -4.86
C GLY A 63 3.54 1.02 -5.61
N ILE A 64 4.32 0.16 -4.94
CA ILE A 64 4.83 -1.07 -5.57
C ILE A 64 3.66 -2.01 -5.92
N GLU A 65 2.69 -2.13 -5.02
CA GLU A 65 1.47 -2.91 -5.27
C GLU A 65 0.70 -2.39 -6.48
N HIS A 66 0.62 -1.08 -6.66
CA HIS A 66 0.00 -0.48 -7.84
C HIS A 66 0.78 -0.83 -9.11
N LEU A 67 2.10 -0.68 -9.11
CA LEU A 67 2.94 -1.03 -10.25
C LEU A 67 2.80 -2.50 -10.64
N LEU A 68 2.77 -3.42 -9.67
CA LEU A 68 2.54 -4.84 -9.93
C LEU A 68 1.16 -5.12 -10.53
N ARG A 69 0.12 -4.42 -10.08
CA ARG A 69 -1.24 -4.53 -10.66
C ARG A 69 -1.35 -3.99 -12.09
N LEU A 70 -0.39 -3.20 -12.57
CA LEU A 70 -0.35 -2.79 -13.98
C LEU A 70 0.11 -3.93 -14.90
N HIS A 71 0.72 -4.99 -14.37
CA HIS A 71 1.04 -6.18 -15.15
C HIS A 71 -0.25 -6.96 -15.44
N HIS A 72 -0.56 -7.18 -16.72
CA HIS A 72 -1.84 -7.77 -17.16
C HIS A 72 -2.18 -9.13 -16.53
N ALA A 73 -1.17 -9.94 -16.21
CA ALA A 73 -1.36 -11.25 -15.59
C ALA A 73 -1.57 -11.20 -14.06
N VAL A 74 -1.38 -10.05 -13.40
CA VAL A 74 -1.57 -9.90 -11.95
C VAL A 74 -2.98 -9.45 -11.66
N GLU A 75 -3.78 -10.32 -11.04
CA GLU A 75 -5.15 -9.97 -10.63
C GLU A 75 -5.14 -9.13 -9.36
N ASP A 76 -4.34 -9.56 -8.38
CA ASP A 76 -4.19 -8.83 -7.16
C ASP A 76 -2.85 -9.07 -6.47
N VAL A 77 -2.47 -8.16 -5.60
CA VAL A 77 -1.20 -8.20 -4.86
C VAL A 77 -1.30 -7.47 -3.53
N LEU A 78 -0.60 -8.01 -2.55
CA LEU A 78 -0.35 -7.39 -1.26
C LEU A 78 1.11 -7.62 -0.86
N ILE A 79 1.80 -6.55 -0.46
CA ILE A 79 3.19 -6.65 -0.01
C ILE A 79 3.22 -6.73 1.52
N VAL A 80 4.18 -7.42 2.09
CA VAL A 80 4.48 -7.33 3.53
C VAL A 80 5.95 -7.05 3.73
N VAL A 81 6.25 -6.46 4.89
CA VAL A 81 7.63 -6.33 5.36
C VAL A 81 7.88 -7.51 6.29
N GLU A 82 8.83 -8.36 5.92
CA GLU A 82 9.36 -9.41 6.80
C GLU A 82 10.56 -8.84 7.55
N GLU A 83 10.55 -8.94 8.88
CA GLU A 83 11.71 -8.61 9.69
C GLU A 83 12.69 -9.79 9.62
N THR A 84 13.95 -9.50 9.29
CA THR A 84 15.03 -10.49 9.30
C THR A 84 16.14 -10.02 10.25
N PRO A 85 17.03 -10.92 10.70
CA PRO A 85 18.14 -10.54 11.59
C PRO A 85 19.05 -9.45 11.02
N ASP A 86 19.18 -9.40 9.69
CA ASP A 86 20.06 -8.44 9.01
C ASP A 86 19.32 -7.15 8.68
N GLU A 87 18.29 -7.23 7.84
CA GLU A 87 17.48 -6.09 7.43
C GLU A 87 16.04 -6.46 7.08
N PRO A 88 15.07 -5.55 7.26
CA PRO A 88 13.71 -5.78 6.80
C PRO A 88 13.68 -5.95 5.27
N ARG A 89 12.97 -6.97 4.80
CA ARG A 89 12.81 -7.27 3.38
C ARG A 89 11.36 -7.21 2.93
N LEU A 90 11.16 -6.96 1.65
CA LEU A 90 9.83 -6.94 1.04
C LEU A 90 9.46 -8.33 0.51
N HIS A 91 8.25 -8.77 0.83
CA HIS A 91 7.65 -9.99 0.30
C HIS A 91 6.34 -9.66 -0.40
N ALA A 92 6.28 -9.88 -1.72
CA ALA A 92 5.08 -9.69 -2.52
C ALA A 92 4.27 -10.99 -2.63
N CYS A 93 3.05 -10.97 -2.10
CA CYS A 93 2.09 -12.05 -2.29
C CYS A 93 1.11 -11.66 -3.39
N TYR A 94 1.05 -12.43 -4.48
CA TYR A 94 0.26 -12.10 -5.66
C TYR A 94 -0.72 -13.22 -6.03
N VAL A 95 -1.78 -12.84 -6.74
CA VAL A 95 -2.82 -13.73 -7.27
C VAL A 95 -2.80 -13.61 -8.80
N THR A 96 -2.87 -14.76 -9.47
CA THR A 96 -2.92 -14.85 -10.92
C THR A 96 -3.60 -16.16 -11.34
N GLN A 97 -4.32 -16.09 -12.45
CA GLN A 97 -4.82 -17.25 -13.19
C GLN A 97 -3.83 -17.75 -14.26
N ASP A 98 -2.78 -16.99 -14.55
CA ASP A 98 -1.75 -17.36 -15.52
C ASP A 98 -0.66 -18.20 -14.83
N ASP A 99 -0.67 -19.52 -15.08
CA ASP A 99 0.31 -20.45 -14.55
C ASP A 99 1.71 -20.27 -15.16
N ALA A 100 1.83 -19.58 -16.30
CA ALA A 100 3.11 -19.32 -16.94
C ALA A 100 3.83 -18.07 -16.37
N LEU A 101 3.14 -17.24 -15.59
CA LEU A 101 3.71 -16.02 -15.02
C LEU A 101 4.84 -16.37 -14.04
N SER A 102 6.07 -16.00 -14.40
CA SER A 102 7.23 -16.24 -13.56
C SER A 102 7.52 -15.06 -12.63
N VAL A 103 8.23 -15.33 -11.52
CA VAL A 103 8.74 -14.27 -10.63
C VAL A 103 9.72 -13.35 -11.37
N ALA A 104 10.45 -13.86 -12.35
CA ALA A 104 11.38 -13.05 -13.15
C ALA A 104 10.62 -12.00 -13.98
N ASP A 105 9.46 -12.35 -14.53
CA ASP A 105 8.62 -11.41 -15.29
C ASP A 105 8.14 -10.26 -14.40
N LEU A 106 7.69 -10.57 -13.18
CA LEU A 106 7.28 -9.56 -12.21
C LEU A 106 8.42 -8.63 -11.78
N LYS A 107 9.63 -9.19 -11.58
CA LYS A 107 10.83 -8.40 -11.25
C LYS A 107 11.23 -7.50 -12.41
N ASN A 108 11.23 -8.01 -13.63
CA ASN A 108 11.54 -7.24 -14.84
C ASN A 108 10.52 -6.12 -15.06
N HIS A 109 9.23 -6.41 -14.90
CA HIS A 109 8.16 -5.41 -14.96
C HIS A 109 8.37 -4.29 -13.94
N LEU A 110 8.69 -4.62 -12.69
CA LEU A 110 9.01 -3.62 -11.67
C LEU A 110 10.26 -2.81 -12.02
N ALA A 111 11.31 -3.45 -12.53
CA ALA A 111 12.56 -2.77 -12.90
C ALA A 111 12.39 -1.70 -13.98
N MET A 112 11.35 -1.81 -14.82
CA MET A 112 11.01 -0.78 -15.82
C MET A 112 10.39 0.49 -15.22
N HIS A 113 9.84 0.41 -14.00
CA HIS A 113 9.03 1.48 -13.40
C HIS A 113 9.53 1.93 -12.02
N ALA A 114 10.39 1.15 -11.38
CA ALA A 114 10.86 1.38 -10.02
C ALA A 114 12.36 1.07 -9.90
N PRO A 115 13.07 1.80 -9.02
CA PRO A 115 14.47 1.51 -8.74
C PRO A 115 14.64 0.15 -8.06
N ALA A 116 15.84 -0.44 -8.19
CA ALA A 116 16.12 -1.80 -7.70
C ALA A 116 15.81 -2.05 -6.22
N TRP A 117 15.94 -1.04 -5.36
CA TRP A 117 15.65 -1.15 -3.92
C TRP A 117 14.16 -1.21 -3.58
N MET A 118 13.27 -0.92 -4.54
CA MET A 118 11.81 -1.11 -4.40
C MET A 118 11.35 -2.49 -4.87
N ILE A 119 12.22 -3.29 -5.48
CA ILE A 119 11.86 -4.61 -6.00
C ILE A 119 11.85 -5.61 -4.83
N PRO A 120 10.73 -6.31 -4.58
CA PRO A 120 10.66 -7.32 -3.53
C PRO A 120 11.70 -8.43 -3.70
N GLU A 121 12.21 -8.94 -2.57
CA GLU A 121 13.18 -10.04 -2.59
C GLU A 121 12.45 -11.37 -2.79
N LYS A 122 11.31 -11.52 -2.09
CA LYS A 122 10.50 -12.73 -2.06
C LYS A 122 9.16 -12.49 -2.76
N PHE A 123 8.73 -13.50 -3.50
CA PHE A 123 7.44 -13.53 -4.18
C PHE A 123 6.76 -14.86 -3.90
N SER A 124 5.48 -14.83 -3.54
CA SER A 124 4.66 -16.02 -3.34
C SER A 124 3.34 -15.85 -4.07
N ARG A 125 2.96 -16.87 -4.85
CA ARG A 125 1.62 -16.96 -5.41
C ARG A 125 0.66 -17.47 -4.35
N LEU A 126 -0.47 -16.80 -4.18
CA LEU A 126 -1.57 -17.24 -3.33
C LEU A 126 -2.81 -17.49 -4.19
N ALA A 127 -3.65 -18.42 -3.74
CA ALA A 127 -4.96 -18.64 -4.35
C ALA A 127 -5.90 -17.44 -4.12
N VAL A 128 -5.79 -16.78 -2.95
CA VAL A 128 -6.57 -15.60 -2.59
C VAL A 128 -5.82 -14.77 -1.54
N LEU A 129 -6.02 -13.45 -1.56
CA LEU A 129 -5.51 -12.57 -0.50
C LEU A 129 -6.46 -12.55 0.70
N PRO A 130 -5.94 -12.54 1.94
CA PRO A 130 -6.78 -12.42 3.11
C PRO A 130 -7.49 -11.06 3.14
N MET A 131 -8.76 -11.08 3.53
CA MET A 131 -9.59 -9.89 3.65
C MET A 131 -10.08 -9.72 5.10
N THR A 132 -10.25 -8.47 5.50
CA THR A 132 -10.97 -8.05 6.72
C THR A 132 -12.47 -8.30 6.54
N ALA A 133 -13.23 -8.30 7.65
CA ALA A 133 -14.69 -8.40 7.61
C ALA A 133 -15.37 -7.31 6.76
N ASN A 134 -14.70 -6.16 6.57
CA ASN A 134 -15.18 -5.05 5.76
C ASN A 134 -14.72 -5.13 4.29
N GLY A 135 -14.23 -6.28 3.82
CA GLY A 135 -13.84 -6.51 2.42
C GLY A 135 -12.54 -5.81 1.99
N LYS A 136 -11.77 -5.26 2.94
CA LYS A 136 -10.44 -4.69 2.65
C LYS A 136 -9.37 -5.74 2.82
N LYS A 137 -8.30 -5.68 2.02
CA LYS A 137 -7.12 -6.54 2.20
C LYS A 137 -6.55 -6.47 3.62
N ASP A 138 -6.26 -7.62 4.20
CA ASP A 138 -5.79 -7.76 5.57
C ASP A 138 -4.29 -8.11 5.59
N ARG A 139 -3.46 -7.07 5.66
CA ARG A 139 -2.01 -7.20 5.70
C ARG A 139 -1.51 -7.88 6.98
N LEU A 140 -2.23 -7.68 8.09
CA LEU A 140 -1.87 -8.29 9.37
C LEU A 140 -2.11 -9.79 9.33
N ARG A 141 -3.29 -10.21 8.84
CA ARG A 141 -3.59 -11.63 8.63
C ARG A 141 -2.63 -12.28 7.65
N LEU A 142 -2.26 -11.59 6.56
CA LEU A 142 -1.24 -12.10 5.64
C LEU A 142 0.10 -12.33 6.36
N LYS A 143 0.57 -11.36 7.17
CA LYS A 143 1.82 -11.49 7.94
C LYS A 143 1.79 -12.74 8.84
N ASN A 144 0.67 -13.00 9.52
CA ASN A 144 0.52 -14.16 10.39
C ASN A 144 0.56 -15.48 9.61
N ILE A 145 -0.16 -15.58 8.47
CA ILE A 145 -0.14 -16.77 7.61
C ILE A 145 1.29 -17.09 7.15
N LEU A 146 2.08 -16.05 6.83
CA LEU A 146 3.45 -16.24 6.36
C LEU A 146 4.41 -16.69 7.48
N LEU A 147 4.14 -16.34 8.74
CA LEU A 147 4.91 -16.81 9.89
C LEU A 147 4.63 -18.28 10.22
N GLU A 148 3.42 -18.76 9.96
CA GLU A 148 3.02 -20.17 10.19
C GLU A 148 3.60 -21.14 9.15
N GLN A 149 4.18 -20.63 8.05
CA GLN A 149 4.79 -21.43 6.98
C GLN A 149 6.32 -21.57 7.11
N VAL A 150 6.92 -21.04 8.18
CA VAL A 150 8.35 -21.14 8.51
C VAL A 150 8.53 -22.11 9.67
#